data_AF-L0JQL8-F1
#
_entry.id   AF-L0JQL8-F1
#
_cell.length_a   1.000
_cell.length_b   1.000
_cell.length_c   1.000
_cell.angle_alpha   90.00
_cell.angle_beta   90.00
_cell.angle_gamma   90.00
#
_symmetry.space_group_name_H-M   'P 1'
#
loop_
_entity.id
_entity.type
_entity.pdbx_description
1 polymer ?
#
loop_
_entity_poly.entity_id
_entity_poly.type
_entity_poly.pdbx_seq_one_letter_code
_entity_poly.pdbx_strand_id
1 'polypeptide(L)' 'MDPRNTPGYRLHRALSQLNHLEGDQLTDADRERIETATALLEEVSLLTRSPIIPGSP' A
#
# COMPACT_ATOMS: atom_id res chain seq x y z
N MET A 1 -11.38 -12.22 -15.18
CA MET A 1 -10.15 -11.95 -14.39
C MET A 1 -10.50 -12.08 -12.92
N ASP A 2 -9.62 -12.66 -12.09
CA ASP A 2 -9.79 -12.61 -10.63
C ASP A 2 -9.60 -11.16 -10.16
N PRO A 3 -10.58 -10.55 -9.46
CA PRO A 3 -10.43 -9.20 -8.90
C PRO A 3 -9.21 -9.07 -7.97
N ARG A 4 -8.70 -10.19 -7.42
CA ARG A 4 -7.50 -10.24 -6.59
C ARG A 4 -6.19 -10.02 -7.35
N ASN A 5 -6.22 -10.17 -8.68
CA ASN A 5 -5.07 -9.92 -9.56
C ASN A 5 -5.04 -8.49 -10.11
N THR A 6 -6.01 -7.64 -9.73
CA THR A 6 -5.95 -6.23 -10.09
C THR A 6 -4.80 -5.54 -9.35
N PRO A 7 -4.02 -4.67 -10.02
CA PRO A 7 -2.89 -3.97 -9.39
C PRO A 7 -3.29 -3.21 -8.12
N GLY A 8 -4.44 -2.53 -8.14
CA GLY A 8 -4.95 -1.78 -6.99
C GLY A 8 -5.30 -2.67 -5.80
N TYR A 9 -5.90 -3.84 -6.03
CA TYR A 9 -6.21 -4.79 -4.95
C TYR A 9 -4.94 -5.36 -4.31
N ARG A 10 -3.93 -5.69 -5.11
CA ARG A 10 -2.65 -6.20 -4.60
C ARG A 10 -1.94 -5.18 -3.72
N LEU A 11 -1.95 -3.91 -4.14
CA LEU A 11 -1.35 -2.82 -3.39
C LEU A 11 -2.08 -2.56 -2.08
N HIS A 12 -3.41 -2.46 -2.12
CA HIS A 12 -4.20 -2.26 -0.91
C HIS A 12 -4.01 -3.42 0.09
N ARG A 13 -3.98 -4.67 -0.38
CA ARG A 13 -3.74 -5.84 0.46
C ARG A 13 -2.37 -5.80 1.14
N ALA A 14 -1.31 -5.42 0.41
CA ALA A 14 0.04 -5.33 0.96
C ALA A 14 0.11 -4.27 2.08
N LEU A 15 -0.47 -3.09 1.86
CA LEU A 15 -0.56 -2.02 2.86
C LEU A 15 -1.32 -2.48 4.11
N SER A 16 -2.49 -3.11 3.94
CA SER A 16 -3.26 -3.62 5.08
C SER A 16 -2.52 -4.70 5.86
N GLN A 17 -1.73 -5.54 5.20
CA GLN A 17 -0.91 -6.56 5.87
C GLN A 17 0.26 -5.95 6.64
N LEU A 18 0.92 -4.94 6.09
CA LEU A 18 2.01 -4.24 6.75
C LEU A 18 1.54 -3.42 7.95
N ASN A 19 0.40 -2.72 7.82
CA ASN A 19 -0.20 -1.96 8.93
C ASN A 19 -0.73 -2.87 10.06
N HIS A 20 -1.00 -4.15 9.76
CA HIS A 20 -1.46 -5.12 10.74
C HIS A 20 -0.31 -5.91 11.41
N LEU A 21 0.91 -5.81 10.89
CA LEU A 21 2.09 -6.30 11.59
C LEU A 21 2.33 -5.37 12.79
N GLU A 22 1.71 -5.70 13.92
CA GLU A 22 1.89 -4.97 15.18
C GLU A 22 3.36 -5.00 15.61
N GLY A 23 3.90 -3.80 15.88
CA GLY A 23 5.29 -3.53 16.24
C GLY A 23 5.82 -4.24 17.49
N ASP A 24 4.96 -4.88 18.28
CA ASP A 24 5.30 -5.45 19.59
C ASP A 24 6.27 -6.65 19.51
N GLN A 25 6.40 -7.29 18.34
CA GLN A 25 7.35 -8.37 18.09
C GLN A 25 8.43 -8.04 17.05
N LEU A 26 8.47 -6.79 16.58
CA LEU A 26 9.41 -6.35 15.55
C LEU A 26 10.63 -5.70 16.21
N THR A 27 11.82 -6.04 15.69
CA THR A 27 13.03 -5.30 16.08
C THR A 27 12.93 -3.87 15.56
N ASP A 28 13.65 -2.92 16.18
CA ASP A 28 13.67 -1.53 15.71
C ASP A 28 14.05 -1.42 14.23
N ALA A 29 14.96 -2.29 13.75
CA ALA A 29 15.36 -2.37 12.35
C ALA A 29 14.23 -2.88 11.44
N ASP A 30 13.43 -3.82 11.90
CA ASP A 30 12.29 -4.33 11.11
C ASP A 30 11.14 -3.34 11.10
N ARG A 31 10.95 -2.60 12.19
CA ARG A 31 9.99 -1.49 12.26
C ARG A 31 10.33 -0.40 11.25
N GLU A 32 11.59 0.06 11.19
CA GLU A 32 12.04 1.06 10.22
C GLU A 32 11.83 0.60 8.77
N ARG A 33 12.09 -0.69 8.49
CA ARG A 33 11.83 -1.28 7.16
C ARG A 33 10.35 -1.29 6.81
N ILE A 34 9.47 -1.61 7.76
CA ILE A 34 8.02 -1.64 7.55
C ILE A 34 7.47 -0.22 7.36
N GLU A 35 7.92 0.75 8.15
CA GLU A 35 7.56 2.16 8.00
C GLU A 35 7.99 2.69 6.62
N THR A 36 9.22 2.39 6.20
CA THR A 36 9.73 2.76 4.87
C THR A 36 8.93 2.11 3.74
N ALA A 37 8.66 0.80 3.84
CA ALA A 37 7.88 0.07 2.85
C ALA A 37 6.44 0.61 2.75
N THR A 38 5.83 0.97 3.88
CA THR A 38 4.48 1.53 3.93
C THR A 38 4.43 2.89 3.24
N ALA A 39 5.37 3.79 3.54
CA ALA A 39 5.45 5.10 2.90
C ALA A 39 5.60 4.99 1.37
N LEU A 40 6.49 4.11 0.88
CA LEU A 40 6.67 3.89 -0.56
C LEU A 40 5.41 3.32 -1.22
N LEU A 41 4.70 2.41 -0.55
CA LEU A 41 3.47 1.83 -1.09
C LEU A 41 2.31 2.84 -1.09
N GLU A 42 2.26 3.77 -0.14
CA GLU A 42 1.32 4.89 -0.14
C GLU A 42 1.58 5.85 -1.30
N GLU A 43 2.84 6.21 -1.56
CA GLU A 43 3.22 7.03 -2.73
C GLU A 43 2.81 6.38 -4.05
N VAL A 44 3.08 5.08 -4.21
CA VAL A 44 2.65 4.32 -5.40
C VAL A 44 1.12 4.24 -5.48
N SER A 45 0.42 4.17 -4.34
CA SER A 45 -1.06 4.18 -4.31
C SER A 45 -1.61 5.49 -4.83
N LEU A 46 -0.99 6.62 -4.46
CA LEU A 46 -1.38 7.94 -4.98
C LEU A 46 -1.14 8.07 -6.48
N LEU A 47 -0.04 7.51 -6.99
CA LEU A 47 0.30 7.52 -8.42
C LEU A 47 -0.57 6.58 -9.26
N THR A 48 -1.02 5.47 -8.68
CA THR A 48 -1.86 4.46 -9.36
C THR A 48 -3.35 4.70 -9.20
N ARG A 49 -3.76 5.50 -8.21
CA ARG A 49 -5.08 6.10 -8.13
C ARG A 49 -5.15 7.14 -9.25
N SER A 50 -5.58 6.67 -10.42
CA SER A 50 -5.89 7.49 -11.60
C SER A 50 -6.43 8.84 -11.15
N PRO A 51 -5.84 9.98 -11.57
CA PRO A 51 -6.44 11.25 -11.26
C PRO A 51 -7.87 11.19 -11.80
N ILE A 52 -8.85 11.26 -10.91
CA ILE A 52 -10.21 11.58 -11.31
C ILE A 52 -10.06 12.99 -11.86
N ILE A 53 -9.89 13.12 -13.18
CA ILE A 53 -9.99 14.41 -13.85
C ILE A 53 -11.47 14.77 -13.71
N PRO A 54 -11.83 15.82 -12.95
CA PRO A 54 -13.21 16.27 -12.94
C PRO A 54 -13.47 16.90 -14.32
N GLY A 55 -14.12 16.14 -15.20
CA GLY A 55 -14.54 16.64 -16.52
C GLY A 55 -14.08 15.84 -17.75
N SER A 56 -14.01 14.51 -17.70
CA SER A 56 -14.07 13.70 -18.94
C SER A 56 -15.53 13.30 -19.23
N PRO A 57 -15.94 13.31 -20.52
CA PRO A 57 -17.34 13.41 -20.97
C PRO A 57 -18.23 12.21 -20.65
#